data_AF-A0A1G3RBC1-F1
#
_entry.id   AF-A0A1G3RBC1-F1
#
_cell.length_a   1.000
_cell.length_b   1.000
_cell.length_c   1.000
_cell.angle_alpha   90.00
_cell.angle_beta   90.00
_cell.angle_gamma   90.00
#
_symmetry.space_group_name_H-M   'P 1'
#
loop_
_entity.id
_entity.type
_entity.pdbx_description
1 polymer ?
#
loop_
_entity_poly.entity_id
_entity_poly.type
_entity_poly.pdbx_seq_one_letter_code
_entity_poly.pdbx_strand_id
1 'polypeptide(L)'
;MHGQNCMLCPLYRKAGSDYNGRMSQVLHYQDDLYLINSLSRFLADASRLEADPEILGDTIAAVARITDGSFRRIRELVLEKPHLADRPDYMKLLADIATTMADALERLLAADSSMAVNLSSSADEMSRMMNAHRAASSDLREILRESLNGVMNDENQVSGDELNELLKI
;
A
#
# COMPACT_ATOMS: atom_id res chain seq x y z
N MET A 1 32.66 32.82 -29.16
CA MET A 1 32.95 31.42 -29.56
C MET A 1 34.07 30.90 -28.69
N HIS A 2 33.78 30.12 -27.65
CA HIS A 2 34.68 29.19 -26.96
C HIS A 2 33.77 28.26 -26.14
N GLY A 3 33.80 26.97 -26.46
CA GLY A 3 32.97 25.95 -25.84
C GLY A 3 33.45 25.58 -24.45
N GLN A 4 32.50 25.32 -23.56
CA GLN A 4 32.74 24.64 -22.29
C GLN A 4 31.99 23.31 -22.27
N ASN A 5 32.79 22.26 -22.12
CA ASN A 5 32.38 20.89 -21.85
C ASN A 5 31.60 20.81 -20.54
N CYS A 6 30.32 20.45 -20.60
CA CYS A 6 29.64 19.83 -19.48
C CYS A 6 29.93 18.32 -19.51
N MET A 7 30.93 17.90 -18.73
CA MET A 7 31.18 16.49 -18.40
C MET A 7 30.87 16.32 -16.92
N LEU A 8 29.70 15.72 -16.59
CA LEU A 8 29.43 14.92 -15.39
C LEU A 8 27.93 14.55 -15.36
N CYS A 9 27.59 13.47 -16.06
CA CYS A 9 26.47 12.56 -15.75
C CYS A 9 26.55 11.37 -16.73
N PRO A 10 27.20 10.25 -16.38
CA PRO A 10 27.33 9.13 -17.29
C PRO A 10 26.31 8.04 -16.95
N LEU A 11 25.01 8.27 -17.16
CA LEU A 11 24.01 7.18 -17.16
C LEU A 11 22.84 7.47 -18.12
N TYR A 12 23.14 7.94 -19.34
CA TYR A 12 22.10 8.14 -20.35
C TYR A 12 22.59 7.83 -21.77
N ARG A 13 22.92 6.56 -22.07
CA ARG A 13 22.83 6.03 -23.45
C ARG A 13 23.03 4.51 -23.54
N LYS A 14 21.92 3.76 -23.71
CA LYS A 14 21.73 2.79 -24.80
C LYS A 14 20.31 2.21 -24.71
N ALA A 15 19.35 2.91 -25.32
CA ALA A 15 18.11 2.28 -25.75
C ALA A 15 18.43 1.52 -27.04
N GLY A 16 18.74 0.23 -26.89
CA GLY A 16 18.67 -0.74 -27.98
C GLY A 16 17.21 -1.13 -28.16
N SER A 17 16.69 -0.83 -29.35
CA SER A 17 15.36 -1.20 -29.80
C SER A 17 15.28 -2.72 -29.96
N ASP A 18 14.47 -3.36 -29.12
CA ASP A 18 13.85 -4.66 -29.42
C ASP A 18 12.40 -4.59 -28.93
N TYR A 19 11.50 -4.31 -29.87
CA TYR A 19 10.05 -4.30 -29.65
C TYR A 19 9.52 -5.73 -29.68
N ASN A 20 9.33 -6.32 -28.50
CA ASN A 20 8.45 -7.47 -28.34
C ASN A 20 7.58 -7.32 -27.07
N GLY A 21 6.48 -6.58 -27.21
CA GLY A 21 5.16 -7.00 -26.70
C GLY A 21 4.87 -7.13 -25.20
N ARG A 22 5.80 -6.87 -24.28
CA ARG A 22 5.52 -6.67 -22.85
C ARG A 22 6.49 -5.65 -22.31
N MET A 23 6.11 -4.37 -22.30
CA MET A 23 6.75 -3.42 -21.40
C MET A 23 6.58 -4.03 -20.01
N SER A 24 7.66 -4.52 -19.41
CA SER A 24 7.67 -4.84 -17.99
C SER A 24 7.30 -3.52 -17.31
N GLN A 25 6.05 -3.36 -16.91
CA GLN A 25 5.67 -2.28 -16.02
C GLN A 25 6.60 -2.43 -14.82
N VAL A 26 7.56 -1.52 -14.72
CA VAL A 26 8.40 -1.41 -13.54
C VAL A 26 7.44 -0.93 -12.47
N LEU A 27 6.95 -1.88 -11.67
CA LEU A 27 6.08 -1.61 -10.54
C LEU A 27 6.91 -0.90 -9.48
N HIS A 28 6.71 0.41 -9.35
CA HIS A 28 7.31 1.22 -8.31
C HIS A 28 6.43 1.15 -7.05
N TYR A 29 6.45 -0.03 -6.40
CA TYR A 29 5.61 -0.32 -5.22
C TYR A 29 5.64 0.79 -4.17
N GLN A 30 6.82 1.33 -3.90
CA GLN A 30 7.01 2.40 -2.93
C GLN A 30 6.28 3.69 -3.32
N ASP A 31 6.40 4.12 -4.58
CA ASP A 31 5.77 5.35 -5.07
C ASP A 31 4.25 5.20 -5.11
N ASP A 32 3.78 4.06 -5.62
CA ASP A 32 2.34 3.76 -5.70
C ASP A 32 1.71 3.68 -4.29
N LEU A 33 2.38 3.03 -3.34
CA LEU A 33 1.94 3.00 -1.94
C LEU A 33 1.94 4.39 -1.31
N TYR A 34 2.93 5.23 -1.63
CA TYR A 34 2.98 6.60 -1.13
C TYR A 34 1.80 7.44 -1.66
N LEU A 35 1.44 7.27 -2.93
CA LEU A 35 0.28 7.94 -3.53
C LEU A 35 -1.02 7.49 -2.86
N ILE A 36 -1.23 6.17 -2.69
CA ILE A 36 -2.43 5.65 -2.02
C ILE A 36 -2.50 6.15 -0.58
N ASN A 37 -1.39 6.15 0.15
CA ASN A 37 -1.34 6.66 1.51
C ASN A 37 -1.67 8.16 1.58
N SER A 38 -1.27 8.93 0.56
CA SER A 38 -1.62 10.35 0.49
C SER A 38 -3.13 10.55 0.26
N LEU A 39 -3.75 9.71 -0.58
CA LEU A 39 -5.20 9.74 -0.82
C LEU A 39 -6.01 9.30 0.41
N SER A 40 -5.56 8.27 1.13
CA SER A 40 -6.22 7.84 2.37
C SER A 40 -6.14 8.93 3.46
N ARG A 41 -4.99 9.63 3.56
CA ARG A 41 -4.84 10.78 4.45
C ARG A 41 -5.74 11.95 4.05
N PHE A 42 -5.85 12.25 2.76
CA PHE A 42 -6.80 13.25 2.28
C PHE A 42 -8.24 12.94 2.72
N LEU A 43 -8.68 11.68 2.62
CA LEU A 43 -10.01 11.28 3.10
C LEU A 43 -10.13 11.40 4.63
N ALA A 44 -9.09 11.03 5.37
CA ALA A 44 -9.06 11.18 6.82
C ALA A 44 -9.16 12.66 7.22
N ASP A 45 -8.43 13.55 6.55
CA ASP A 45 -8.47 14.99 6.80
C ASP A 45 -9.84 15.57 6.43
N ALA A 46 -10.39 15.21 5.26
CA ALA A 46 -11.73 15.59 4.84
C ALA A 46 -12.82 15.17 5.86
N SER A 47 -12.68 13.98 6.44
CA SER A 47 -13.60 13.47 7.46
C SER A 47 -13.50 14.18 8.81
N ARG A 48 -12.35 14.78 9.12
CA ARG A 48 -12.09 15.46 10.41
C ARG A 48 -12.35 16.95 10.36
N LEU A 49 -12.14 17.57 9.20
CA LEU A 49 -12.31 19.00 8.99
C LEU A 49 -13.73 19.37 8.58
N GLU A 50 -14.67 18.42 8.59
CA GLU A 50 -16.06 18.61 8.17
C GLU A 50 -16.15 19.31 6.80
N ALA A 51 -15.42 18.76 5.82
CA ALA A 51 -15.33 19.31 4.48
C ALA A 51 -16.71 19.68 3.90
N ASP A 52 -16.78 20.82 3.22
CA ASP A 52 -18.01 21.30 2.61
C ASP A 52 -18.53 20.27 1.58
N PRO A 53 -19.71 19.67 1.81
CA PRO A 53 -20.26 18.67 0.92
C PRO A 53 -20.57 19.20 -0.48
N GLU A 54 -20.94 20.48 -0.62
CA GLU A 54 -21.26 21.09 -1.92
C GLU A 54 -20.01 21.24 -2.81
N ILE A 55 -18.85 21.43 -2.19
CA ILE A 55 -17.58 21.63 -2.89
C ILE A 55 -16.85 20.30 -3.11
N LEU A 56 -16.81 19.44 -2.09
CA LEU A 56 -15.94 18.27 -2.07
C LEU A 56 -16.67 16.93 -2.09
N GLY A 57 -18.01 16.88 -2.01
CA GLY A 57 -18.76 15.63 -1.89
C GLY A 57 -18.45 14.60 -2.99
N ASP A 58 -18.58 14.99 -4.25
CA ASP A 58 -18.28 14.12 -5.39
C ASP A 58 -16.80 13.73 -5.45
N THR A 59 -15.93 14.65 -5.07
CA THR A 59 -14.47 14.42 -5.02
C THR A 59 -14.12 13.39 -3.97
N ILE A 60 -14.70 13.48 -2.76
CA ILE A 60 -14.49 12.52 -1.68
C ILE A 60 -14.97 11.14 -2.09
N ALA A 61 -16.15 11.04 -2.72
CA ALA A 61 -16.66 9.77 -3.22
C ALA A 61 -15.75 9.17 -4.31
N ALA A 62 -15.27 9.99 -5.24
CA ALA A 62 -14.36 9.55 -6.30
C ALA A 62 -13.00 9.09 -5.73
N VAL A 63 -12.41 9.88 -4.81
CA VAL A 63 -11.13 9.54 -4.18
C VAL A 63 -11.25 8.27 -3.36
N ALA A 64 -12.35 8.07 -2.62
CA ALA A 64 -12.59 6.83 -1.90
C ALA A 64 -12.55 5.60 -2.82
N ARG A 65 -13.26 5.63 -3.95
CA ARG A 65 -13.27 4.53 -4.93
C ARG A 65 -11.90 4.29 -5.58
N ILE A 66 -11.21 5.35 -5.97
CA ILE A 66 -9.86 5.26 -6.55
C ILE A 66 -8.90 4.64 -5.54
N THR A 67 -8.98 5.05 -4.29
CA THR A 67 -8.11 4.56 -3.21
C THR A 67 -8.40 3.09 -2.91
N ASP A 68 -9.68 2.67 -2.82
CA ASP A 68 -10.05 1.25 -2.64
C ASP A 68 -9.55 0.37 -3.78
N GLY A 69 -9.83 0.75 -5.03
CA GLY A 69 -9.39 -0.02 -6.20
C GLY A 69 -7.87 -0.16 -6.27
N SER A 70 -7.15 0.93 -6.02
CA SER A 70 -5.68 0.94 -6.02
C SER A 70 -5.12 0.11 -4.85
N PHE A 71 -5.69 0.25 -3.66
CA PHE A 71 -5.30 -0.51 -2.47
C PHE A 71 -5.44 -2.02 -2.70
N ARG A 72 -6.58 -2.46 -3.23
CA ARG A 72 -6.84 -3.88 -3.50
C ARG A 72 -5.84 -4.43 -4.51
N ARG A 73 -5.56 -3.67 -5.57
CA ARG A 73 -4.59 -4.08 -6.58
C ARG A 73 -3.17 -4.22 -6.03
N ILE A 74 -2.70 -3.26 -5.23
CA ILE A 74 -1.35 -3.34 -4.65
C ILE A 74 -1.28 -4.45 -3.61
N ARG A 75 -2.30 -4.61 -2.76
CA ARG A 75 -2.38 -5.70 -1.79
C ARG A 75 -2.22 -7.05 -2.46
N GLU A 76 -2.98 -7.32 -3.53
CA GLU A 76 -2.84 -8.54 -4.32
C GLU A 76 -1.40 -8.75 -4.81
N LEU A 77 -0.81 -7.72 -5.43
CA LEU A 77 0.55 -7.79 -5.96
C LEU A 77 1.64 -8.01 -4.91
N VAL A 78 1.46 -7.49 -3.69
CA VAL A 78 2.39 -7.70 -2.56
C VAL A 78 2.23 -9.10 -1.96
N LEU A 79 1.00 -9.61 -1.89
CA LEU A 79 0.72 -10.95 -1.37
C LEU A 79 1.17 -12.05 -2.34
N GLU A 80 1.05 -11.84 -3.66
CA GLU A 80 1.49 -12.78 -4.70
C GLU A 80 3.02 -12.94 -4.76
N LYS A 81 3.81 -12.01 -4.21
CA LYS A 81 5.27 -11.98 -4.32
C LYS A 81 5.96 -12.12 -2.96
N PRO A 82 6.09 -13.34 -2.41
CA PRO A 82 6.65 -13.57 -1.07
C PRO A 82 8.12 -13.15 -0.93
N HIS A 83 8.90 -13.17 -2.02
CA HIS A 83 10.34 -12.87 -2.02
C HIS A 83 10.69 -11.39 -2.26
N LEU A 84 9.72 -10.49 -2.17
CA LEU A 84 9.96 -9.06 -2.31
C LEU A 84 10.77 -8.54 -1.11
N ALA A 85 11.90 -7.87 -1.35
CA ALA A 85 12.89 -7.52 -0.32
C ALA A 85 12.28 -6.75 0.87
N ASP A 86 11.46 -5.73 0.60
CA ASP A 86 10.81 -4.90 1.64
C ASP A 86 9.34 -5.29 1.87
N ARG A 87 8.98 -6.55 1.59
CA ARG A 87 7.60 -7.02 1.74
C ARG A 87 7.00 -6.73 3.13
N PRO A 88 7.72 -6.94 4.26
CA PRO A 88 7.18 -6.63 5.58
C PRO A 88 6.82 -5.14 5.74
N ASP A 89 7.64 -4.24 5.20
CA ASP A 89 7.40 -2.80 5.26
C ASP A 89 6.21 -2.39 4.39
N TYR A 90 6.09 -2.96 3.19
CA TYR A 90 4.92 -2.74 2.34
C TYR A 90 3.63 -3.26 2.97
N MET A 91 3.68 -4.43 3.62
CA MET A 91 2.54 -5.00 4.34
C MET A 91 2.12 -4.14 5.53
N LYS A 92 3.09 -3.63 6.29
CA LYS A 92 2.83 -2.69 7.39
C LYS A 92 2.17 -1.42 6.88
N LEU A 93 2.71 -0.82 5.82
CA LEU A 93 2.15 0.38 5.21
C LEU A 93 0.73 0.14 4.67
N LEU A 94 0.48 -1.00 4.01
CA LEU A 94 -0.87 -1.38 3.57
C LEU A 94 -1.83 -1.54 4.75
N ALA A 95 -1.41 -2.14 5.86
CA ALA A 95 -2.26 -2.27 7.05
C ALA A 95 -2.63 -0.90 7.65
N ASP A 96 -1.68 0.04 7.67
CA ASP A 96 -1.89 1.40 8.14
C ASP A 96 -2.81 2.20 7.21
N ILE A 97 -2.65 2.06 5.89
CA ILE A 97 -3.56 2.61 4.88
C ILE A 97 -4.98 2.07 5.09
N ALA A 98 -5.12 0.75 5.26
CA ALA A 98 -6.42 0.11 5.45
C ALA A 98 -7.12 0.58 6.74
N THR A 99 -6.38 0.72 7.84
CA THR A 99 -6.91 1.31 9.08
C THR A 99 -7.38 2.74 8.83
N THR A 100 -6.53 3.57 8.21
CA THR A 100 -6.85 4.98 7.92
C THR A 100 -8.09 5.12 7.05
N MET A 101 -8.23 4.28 6.03
CA MET A 101 -9.40 4.24 5.15
C MET A 101 -10.67 3.85 5.91
N ALA A 102 -10.62 2.80 6.72
CA ALA A 102 -11.76 2.35 7.50
C ALA A 102 -12.25 3.45 8.46
N ASP A 103 -11.33 4.09 9.19
CA ASP A 103 -11.64 5.15 10.14
C ASP A 103 -12.19 6.40 9.44
N ALA A 104 -11.65 6.76 8.28
CA ALA A 104 -12.12 7.89 7.49
C ALA A 104 -13.54 7.64 6.96
N LEU A 105 -13.79 6.46 6.39
CA LEU A 105 -15.10 6.09 5.87
C LEU A 105 -16.16 6.00 6.97
N GLU A 106 -15.81 5.45 8.14
CA GLU A 106 -16.70 5.42 9.30
C GLU A 106 -17.14 6.83 9.71
N ARG A 107 -16.20 7.77 9.78
CA ARG A 107 -16.51 9.17 10.11
C ARG A 107 -17.36 9.85 9.04
N LEU A 108 -17.02 9.65 7.77
CA LEU A 108 -17.77 10.25 6.66
C LEU A 108 -19.23 9.76 6.62
N LEU A 109 -19.47 8.51 7.01
CA LEU A 109 -20.78 7.86 7.04
C LEU A 109 -21.55 8.04 8.36
N ALA A 110 -20.92 8.62 9.38
CA ALA A 110 -21.56 8.84 10.67
C ALA A 110 -22.80 9.74 10.50
N ALA A 111 -23.87 9.47 11.25
CA ALA A 111 -25.15 10.17 11.08
C ALA A 111 -25.08 11.68 11.36
N ASP A 112 -24.08 12.11 12.13
CA ASP A 112 -23.78 13.50 12.48
C ASP A 112 -22.78 14.17 11.51
N SER A 113 -22.26 13.43 10.52
CA SER A 113 -21.36 13.97 9.49
C SER A 113 -22.10 14.90 8.52
N SER A 114 -21.51 16.06 8.22
CA SER A 114 -21.98 16.95 7.16
C SER A 114 -22.06 16.25 5.79
N MET A 115 -21.22 15.22 5.60
CA MET A 115 -21.11 14.46 4.35
C MET A 115 -22.16 13.35 4.21
N ALA A 116 -22.88 12.98 5.29
CA ALA A 116 -23.78 11.84 5.31
C ALA A 116 -24.90 11.92 4.26
N VAL A 117 -25.46 13.12 4.07
CA VAL A 117 -26.53 13.35 3.08
C VAL A 117 -26.00 13.18 1.65
N ASN A 118 -24.84 13.76 1.34
CA ASN A 118 -24.26 13.66 0.00
C ASN A 118 -23.82 12.24 -0.34
N LEU A 119 -23.31 11.50 0.64
CA LEU A 119 -22.91 10.11 0.45
C LEU A 119 -24.07 9.12 0.52
N SER A 120 -25.29 9.54 0.86
CA SER A 120 -26.45 8.64 1.07
C SER A 120 -26.69 7.69 -0.11
N SER A 121 -26.56 8.18 -1.35
CA SER A 121 -26.73 7.36 -2.57
C SER A 121 -25.65 6.28 -2.75
N SER A 122 -24.51 6.42 -2.06
CA SER A 122 -23.36 5.51 -2.09
C SER A 122 -23.03 4.92 -0.72
N ALA A 123 -23.88 5.13 0.29
CA ALA A 123 -23.59 4.75 1.67
C ALA A 123 -23.34 3.25 1.83
N ASP A 124 -24.10 2.42 1.11
CA ASP A 124 -23.91 0.96 1.11
C ASP A 124 -22.57 0.56 0.48
N GLU A 125 -22.15 1.23 -0.59
CA GLU A 125 -20.86 1.01 -1.24
C GLU A 125 -19.71 1.36 -0.29
N MET A 126 -19.76 2.56 0.29
CA MET A 126 -18.76 3.05 1.25
C MET A 126 -18.70 2.17 2.51
N SER A 127 -19.84 1.69 2.99
CA SER A 127 -19.91 0.77 4.14
C SER A 127 -19.25 -0.57 3.82
N ARG A 128 -19.46 -1.10 2.61
CA ARG A 128 -18.76 -2.33 2.15
C ARG A 128 -17.25 -2.10 2.07
N MET A 129 -16.81 -0.97 1.53
CA MET A 129 -15.39 -0.61 1.47
C MET A 129 -14.77 -0.49 2.87
N MET A 130 -15.44 0.21 3.79
CA MET A 130 -15.01 0.35 5.18
C MET A 130 -14.79 -1.03 5.83
N ASN A 131 -15.77 -1.93 5.72
CA ASN A 131 -15.68 -3.28 6.27
C ASN A 131 -14.57 -4.10 5.60
N ALA A 132 -14.40 -3.98 4.28
CA ALA A 132 -13.33 -4.63 3.54
C ALA A 132 -11.94 -4.15 4.00
N HIS A 133 -11.77 -2.85 4.25
CA HIS A 133 -10.53 -2.30 4.78
C HIS A 133 -10.24 -2.74 6.22
N ARG A 134 -11.26 -2.84 7.08
CA ARG A 134 -11.09 -3.42 8.44
C ARG A 134 -10.61 -4.86 8.38
N ALA A 135 -11.24 -5.69 7.57
CA ALA A 135 -10.84 -7.08 7.36
C ALA A 135 -9.40 -7.14 6.81
N ALA A 136 -9.10 -6.38 5.75
CA ALA A 136 -7.77 -6.36 5.16
C ALA A 136 -6.68 -5.90 6.14
N SER A 137 -6.97 -4.91 7.00
CA SER A 137 -6.01 -4.49 8.04
C SER A 137 -5.74 -5.59 9.05
N SER A 138 -6.76 -6.38 9.43
CA SER A 138 -6.59 -7.52 10.33
C SER A 138 -5.73 -8.59 9.67
N ASP A 139 -6.10 -9.01 8.45
CA ASP A 139 -5.38 -10.03 7.68
C ASP A 139 -3.91 -9.67 7.48
N LEU A 140 -3.63 -8.43 7.08
CA LEU A 140 -2.26 -7.98 6.82
C LEU A 140 -1.39 -7.98 8.08
N ARG A 141 -1.96 -7.62 9.24
CA ARG A 141 -1.25 -7.66 10.52
C ARG A 141 -1.01 -9.10 10.99
N GLU A 142 -1.94 -10.00 10.74
CA GLU A 142 -1.79 -11.43 11.04
C GLU A 142 -0.68 -12.05 10.19
N ILE A 143 -0.72 -11.88 8.86
CA ILE A 143 0.31 -12.39 7.95
C ILE A 143 1.68 -11.79 8.28
N LEU A 144 1.75 -10.51 8.65
CA LEU A 144 3.01 -9.87 9.05
C LEU A 144 3.55 -10.51 10.33
N ARG A 145 2.68 -10.76 11.32
CA ARG A 145 3.06 -11.43 12.58
C ARG A 145 3.56 -12.85 12.34
N GLU A 146 2.88 -13.62 11.50
CA GLU A 146 3.31 -14.97 11.10
C GLU A 146 4.67 -14.94 10.40
N SER A 147 4.86 -13.99 9.48
CA SER A 147 6.12 -13.84 8.74
C SER A 147 7.30 -13.52 9.68
N LEU A 148 7.10 -12.65 10.67
CA LEU A 148 8.14 -12.30 11.65
C LEU A 148 8.44 -13.45 12.61
N ASN A 149 7.43 -14.21 13.03
CA ASN A 149 7.60 -15.37 13.90
C ASN A 149 8.26 -16.56 13.18
N GLY A 150 7.98 -16.75 11.88
CA GLY A 150 8.63 -17.77 11.05
C GLY A 150 10.13 -17.53 10.91
N VAL A 151 10.54 -16.26 10.71
CA VAL A 151 11.96 -15.88 10.64
C VAL A 151 12.69 -16.14 11.96
N MET A 152 12.05 -15.90 13.11
CA MET A 152 12.63 -16.19 14.43
C MET A 152 12.79 -17.69 14.71
N ASN A 153 12.06 -18.56 14.02
CA ASN A 153 12.19 -20.02 14.16
C ASN A 153 13.20 -20.63 13.17
N ASP A 154 13.59 -19.91 12.11
CA ASP A 154 14.51 -20.39 11.07
C ASP A 154 15.97 -19.97 11.31
N GLU A 155 16.23 -19.10 12.28
CA GLU A 155 17.59 -18.86 12.79
C GLU A 155 17.97 -19.89 13.86
N ASN A 156 18.76 -20.90 13.45
CA ASN A 156 19.63 -21.71 14.32
C ASN A 156 18.96 -22.57 15.41
N GLN A 157 18.45 -23.74 15.01
CA GLN A 157 18.64 -24.95 15.82
C GLN A 157 19.33 -26.04 15.01
N VAL A 158 20.55 -25.76 14.55
CA VAL A 158 21.53 -26.85 14.46
C VAL A 158 21.87 -27.16 15.92
N SER A 159 21.40 -28.29 16.43
CA SER A 159 21.73 -28.72 17.79
C SER A 159 23.26 -28.75 17.93
N GLY A 160 23.79 -28.32 19.07
CA GLY A 160 25.24 -28.35 19.32
C GLY A 160 25.87 -29.74 19.11
N ASP A 161 25.04 -30.79 19.15
CA ASP A 161 25.43 -32.16 18.86
C ASP A 161 25.75 -32.43 17.38
N GLU A 162 25.01 -31.83 16.44
CA GLU A 162 25.22 -31.99 14.98
C GLU A 162 26.47 -31.23 14.52
N LEU A 163 26.76 -30.08 15.12
CA LEU A 163 27.96 -29.28 14.84
C LEU A 163 29.24 -30.01 15.31
N ASN A 164 29.13 -30.80 16.39
CA ASN A 164 30.20 -31.63 16.92
C ASN A 164 30.44 -32.91 16.09
N GLU A 165 29.46 -33.30 15.26
CA GLU A 165 29.59 -34.41 14.30
C GLU A 165 30.27 -33.94 13.00
N LEU A 166 29.99 -32.72 12.55
CA LEU A 166 30.61 -32.11 11.36
C LEU A 166 32.08 -31.70 11.56
N LEU A 167 32.51 -31.46 12.80
CA LEU A 167 33.91 -31.12 13.15
C LEU A 167 34.81 -32.35 13.43
N LYS A 168 34.27 -33.57 13.30
CA LYS A 168 35.02 -34.82 13.48
C LYS A 168 35.50 -35.46 12.16
N ILE A 169 35.34 -34.76 11.03
CA ILE A 169 35.92 -35.12 9.72
C ILE A 169 37.17 -34.28 9.50
#